data_AF-A0A8C6KZN8-F1
#
_entry.id   AF-A0A8C6KZN8-F1
#
_cell.length_a   1.000
_cell.length_b   1.000
_cell.length_c   1.000
_cell.angle_alpha   90.00
_cell.angle_beta   90.00
_cell.angle_gamma   90.00
#
_symmetry.space_group_name_H-M   'P 1'
#
loop_
_entity.id
_entity.type
_entity.pdbx_description
1 polymer ?
#
loop_
_entity_poly.entity_id
_entity_poly.type
_entity_poly.pdbx_seq_one_letter_code
_entity_poly.pdbx_strand_id
1 'polypeptide(L)'
;MCFRKKTSCVRRRYSEFVWLRHCLAQNGLMIELPKLPPWNPFFCLKNRQQVDQRMKGLQEFLEIVLQNPLLLSDSHLHLFLQSDLSISRIERCALGKTRYTVAEAIQRSRCGYAASLEDKTSFDSDYERLVFGSHEHVSDSDVD
;
A
#
# COMPACT_ATOMS: atom_id res chain seq x y z
N MET A 1 9.45 18.72 -6.42
CA MET A 1 9.30 17.71 -5.35
C MET A 1 8.27 16.69 -5.82
N CYS A 2 8.66 15.46 -6.17
CA CYS A 2 7.71 14.46 -6.69
C CYS A 2 6.94 13.73 -5.59
N PHE A 3 7.53 13.53 -4.42
CA PHE A 3 6.91 12.83 -3.28
C PHE A 3 6.39 13.79 -2.21
N ARG A 4 5.28 13.42 -1.56
CA ARG A 4 4.64 14.25 -0.54
C ARG A 4 5.36 14.15 0.81
N LYS A 5 5.64 12.92 1.27
CA LYS A 5 6.48 12.69 2.45
C LYS A 5 7.95 12.59 2.06
N LYS A 6 8.83 13.15 2.89
CA LYS A 6 10.30 13.00 2.74
C LYS A 6 10.75 11.56 2.98
N THR A 7 10.12 10.87 3.93
CA THR A 7 10.37 9.47 4.26
C THR A 7 9.03 8.75 4.48
N SER A 8 8.93 7.51 4.01
CA SER A 8 7.80 6.63 4.26
C SER A 8 8.27 5.21 4.48
N CYS A 9 7.51 4.44 5.25
CA CYS A 9 7.74 3.01 5.48
C CYS A 9 6.39 2.33 5.43
N VAL A 10 6.21 1.38 4.50
CA VAL A 10 4.96 0.65 4.26
C VAL A 10 5.28 -0.82 4.03
N ARG A 11 4.35 -1.70 4.35
CA ARG A 11 4.46 -3.14 4.06
C ARG A 11 3.56 -3.49 2.88
N ARG A 12 4.14 -4.11 1.84
CA ARG A 12 3.44 -4.52 0.63
C ARG A 12 3.79 -5.96 0.27
N ARG A 13 2.78 -6.76 -0.06
CA ARG A 13 2.93 -8.15 -0.52
C ARG A 13 3.23 -8.19 -2.01
N TYR A 14 3.84 -9.27 -2.48
CA TYR A 14 4.20 -9.46 -3.89
C TYR A 14 3.00 -9.27 -4.85
N SER A 15 1.82 -9.78 -4.50
CA SER A 15 0.61 -9.62 -5.33
C SER A 15 0.21 -8.14 -5.50
N GLU A 16 0.50 -7.28 -4.52
CA GLU A 16 0.25 -5.85 -4.63
C GLU A 16 1.23 -5.17 -5.59
N PHE A 17 2.47 -5.66 -5.70
CA PHE A 17 3.40 -5.21 -6.74
C PHE A 17 2.94 -5.62 -8.14
N VAL A 18 2.37 -6.81 -8.29
CA VAL A 18 1.77 -7.26 -9.56
C VAL A 18 0.65 -6.33 -9.99
N TRP A 19 -0.24 -5.99 -9.04
CA TRP A 19 -1.29 -4.99 -9.26
C TRP A 19 -0.72 -3.62 -9.64
N LEU A 20 0.26 -3.11 -8.88
CA LEU A 20 0.88 -1.80 -9.16
C LEU A 20 1.47 -1.76 -10.57
N ARG A 21 2.22 -2.79 -10.98
CA ARG A 21 2.79 -2.87 -12.32
C ARG A 21 1.70 -2.84 -13.40
N HIS A 22 0.58 -3.51 -13.17
CA HIS A 22 -0.56 -3.47 -14.09
C HIS A 22 -1.14 -2.04 -14.20
N CYS A 23 -1.38 -1.36 -13.08
CA CYS A 23 -1.87 0.03 -13.08
C CYS A 23 -0.92 0.98 -13.82
N LEU A 24 0.39 0.89 -13.55
CA LEU A 24 1.41 1.70 -14.23
C LEU A 24 1.43 1.42 -15.74
N ALA A 25 1.19 0.18 -16.16
CA ALA A 25 1.18 -0.19 -17.58
C ALA A 25 -0.01 0.42 -18.33
N GLN A 26 -1.17 0.52 -17.67
CA GLN A 26 -2.38 1.12 -18.25
C GLN A 26 -2.23 2.64 -18.43
N ASN A 27 -1.56 3.31 -17.48
CA ASN A 27 -1.42 4.76 -17.48
C ASN A 27 -0.18 5.24 -18.27
N GLY A 28 0.85 4.40 -18.40
CA GLY A 28 2.14 4.72 -19.02
C GLY A 28 2.27 4.22 -20.45
N LEU A 29 1.27 4.49 -21.32
CA LEU A 29 1.27 4.10 -22.73
C LEU A 29 2.67 4.38 -23.35
N MET A 30 3.39 3.32 -23.72
CA MET A 30 4.76 3.31 -24.30
C MET A 30 5.97 3.23 -23.36
N ILE A 31 5.80 3.19 -22.03
CA ILE A 31 6.94 2.97 -21.11
C ILE A 31 7.16 1.47 -20.92
N GLU A 32 8.37 1.00 -21.22
CA GLU A 32 8.77 -0.35 -20.84
C GLU A 32 8.94 -0.46 -19.32
N LEU A 33 7.97 -1.10 -18.66
CA LEU A 33 8.04 -1.32 -17.23
C LEU A 33 8.97 -2.48 -16.86
N PRO A 34 9.81 -2.32 -15.82
CA PRO A 34 10.67 -3.38 -15.32
C PRO A 34 9.85 -4.63 -14.98
N LYS A 35 10.48 -5.79 -15.17
CA LYS A 35 9.86 -7.08 -14.82
C LYS A 35 9.89 -7.24 -13.31
N LEU A 36 8.81 -7.78 -12.75
CA LEU A 36 8.82 -8.24 -11.37
C LEU A 36 9.62 -9.54 -11.27
N PRO A 37 10.16 -9.88 -10.08
CA PRO A 37 10.68 -11.21 -9.85
C PRO A 37 9.60 -12.25 -10.17
N PRO A 38 9.97 -13.38 -10.80
CA PRO A 38 9.00 -14.34 -11.30
C PRO A 38 8.09 -14.86 -10.19
N TRP A 39 6.82 -15.10 -10.54
CA TRP A 39 5.91 -15.79 -9.64
C TRP A 39 6.42 -17.22 -9.42
N ASN A 40 6.41 -17.66 -8.16
CA ASN A 40 6.87 -18.98 -7.75
C ASN A 40 5.79 -19.64 -6.89
N PRO A 41 5.12 -20.70 -7.36
CA PRO A 41 4.09 -21.42 -6.60
C PRO A 41 4.66 -22.13 -5.36
N PHE A 42 5.96 -22.45 -5.37
CA PHE A 42 6.66 -23.12 -4.28
C PHE A 42 7.51 -22.14 -3.44
N PHE A 43 7.08 -20.88 -3.38
CA PHE A 43 7.77 -19.88 -2.58
C PHE A 43 7.63 -20.19 -1.08
N CYS A 44 8.76 -20.23 -0.38
CA CYS A 44 8.82 -20.49 1.04
C CYS A 44 9.44 -19.30 1.79
N LEU A 45 8.66 -18.69 2.69
CA LEU A 45 9.13 -17.59 3.54
C LEU A 45 10.29 -17.99 4.47
N LYS A 46 10.46 -19.29 4.77
CA LYS A 46 11.57 -19.79 5.60
C LYS A 46 12.87 -19.94 4.80
N ASN A 47 12.79 -19.98 3.47
CA ASN A 47 13.97 -20.05 2.62
C ASN A 47 14.53 -18.63 2.38
N ARG A 48 15.59 -18.28 3.11
CA ARG A 48 16.22 -16.96 3.03
C ARG A 48 16.65 -16.59 1.61
N GLN A 49 17.24 -17.52 0.87
CA GLN A 49 17.67 -17.26 -0.52
C GLN A 49 16.50 -16.86 -1.42
N GLN A 50 15.35 -17.54 -1.31
CA GLN A 50 14.16 -17.18 -2.09
C GLN A 50 13.60 -15.81 -1.67
N VAL A 51 13.61 -15.50 -0.38
CA VAL A 51 13.15 -14.21 0.15
C VAL A 51 14.07 -13.09 -0.33
N ASP A 52 15.38 -13.23 -0.17
CA ASP A 52 16.37 -12.22 -0.54
C ASP A 52 16.34 -11.94 -2.04
N GLN A 53 16.26 -12.99 -2.87
CA GLN A 53 16.12 -12.85 -4.32
C GLN A 53 14.85 -12.10 -4.71
N ARG A 54 13.72 -12.39 -4.05
CA ARG A 54 12.46 -11.67 -4.28
C ARG A 54 12.57 -10.22 -3.81
N MET A 55 13.14 -9.96 -2.64
CA MET A 55 13.34 -8.60 -2.12
C MET A 55 14.21 -7.77 -3.06
N LYS A 56 15.33 -8.32 -3.53
CA LYS A 56 16.22 -7.67 -4.49
C LYS A 56 15.48 -7.31 -5.79
N GLY A 57 14.75 -8.25 -6.38
CA GLY A 57 13.98 -7.97 -7.61
C GLY A 57 12.87 -6.94 -7.41
N LEU A 58 12.23 -6.90 -6.24
CA LEU A 58 11.24 -5.86 -5.91
C LEU A 58 11.89 -4.49 -5.71
N GLN A 59 13.10 -4.44 -5.14
CA GLN A 59 13.89 -3.22 -5.01
C GLN A 59 14.30 -2.68 -6.38
N GLU A 60 14.90 -3.51 -7.23
CA GLU A 60 15.31 -3.13 -8.60
C GLU A 60 14.12 -2.62 -9.41
N PHE A 61 12.95 -3.27 -9.30
CA PHE A 61 11.71 -2.81 -9.91
C PHE A 61 11.36 -1.37 -9.50
N LEU A 62 11.40 -1.05 -8.20
CA LEU A 62 11.09 0.28 -7.71
C LEU A 62 12.17 1.30 -8.12
N GLU A 63 13.45 0.96 -8.01
CA GLU A 63 14.55 1.85 -8.40
C GLU A 63 14.41 2.31 -9.86
N ILE A 64 14.04 1.41 -10.77
CA ILE A 64 13.82 1.74 -12.18
C ILE A 64 12.52 2.55 -12.36
N VAL A 65 11.41 2.16 -11.72
CA VAL A 65 10.14 2.90 -11.80
C VAL A 65 10.30 4.35 -11.33
N LEU A 66 11.06 4.55 -10.24
CA LEU A 66 11.27 5.86 -9.62
C LEU A 66 12.17 6.79 -10.43
N GLN A 67 12.90 6.28 -11.42
CA GLN A 67 13.70 7.11 -12.33
C GLN A 67 12.86 7.77 -13.42
N ASN A 68 11.63 7.31 -13.66
CA ASN A 68 10.79 7.82 -14.74
C ASN A 68 9.78 8.87 -14.23
N PRO A 69 9.89 10.15 -14.65
CA PRO A 69 9.00 11.22 -14.19
C PRO A 69 7.51 11.00 -14.52
N LEU A 70 7.21 10.30 -15.61
CA LEU A 70 5.82 10.00 -15.99
C LEU A 70 5.19 9.01 -15.02
N LEU A 71 5.93 7.99 -14.59
CA LEU A 71 5.45 7.05 -13.57
C LEU A 71 5.33 7.72 -12.20
N LEU A 72 6.21 8.68 -11.90
CA LEU A 72 6.13 9.52 -10.70
C LEU A 72 4.91 10.46 -10.69
N SER A 73 4.18 10.63 -11.79
CA SER A 73 2.92 11.37 -11.81
C SER A 73 1.71 10.53 -11.38
N ASP A 74 1.86 9.20 -11.30
CA ASP A 74 0.76 8.28 -11.00
C ASP A 74 0.41 8.26 -9.51
N SER A 75 -0.84 8.62 -9.19
CA SER A 75 -1.34 8.60 -7.81
C SER A 75 -1.34 7.21 -7.16
N HIS A 76 -1.50 6.13 -7.92
CA HIS A 76 -1.43 4.76 -7.41
C HIS A 76 -0.03 4.46 -6.85
N LEU A 77 1.03 4.94 -7.51
CA LEU A 77 2.41 4.77 -7.06
C LEU A 77 2.64 5.49 -5.72
N HIS A 78 2.17 6.73 -5.60
CA HIS A 78 2.30 7.51 -4.36
C HIS A 78 1.54 6.88 -3.20
N LEU A 79 0.29 6.47 -3.43
CA LEU A 79 -0.51 5.80 -2.41
C LEU A 79 0.09 4.46 -2.02
N PHE A 80 0.64 3.72 -2.98
CA PHE A 80 1.31 2.44 -2.72
C PHE A 80 2.54 2.60 -1.82
N LEU A 81 3.38 3.62 -2.07
CA LEU A 81 4.64 3.85 -1.37
C LEU A 81 4.53 4.67 -0.07
N GLN A 82 3.50 5.51 0.05
CA GLN A 82 3.40 6.50 1.12
C GLN A 82 2.13 6.38 1.99
N SER A 83 1.28 5.37 1.74
CA SER A 83 0.11 5.09 2.56
C SER A 83 -0.05 3.62 2.93
N ASP A 84 -0.78 3.36 4.02
CA ASP A 84 -1.15 2.01 4.48
C ASP A 84 -2.49 1.53 3.87
N LEU A 85 -2.98 2.19 2.82
CA LEU A 85 -4.24 1.82 2.18
C LEU A 85 -4.13 0.47 1.47
N SER A 86 -5.15 -0.38 1.61
CA SER A 86 -5.35 -1.57 0.77
C SER A 86 -5.57 -1.19 -0.70
N ILE A 87 -5.22 -2.07 -1.65
CA ILE A 87 -5.45 -1.87 -3.10
C ILE A 87 -6.82 -1.26 -3.42
N SER A 88 -7.90 -1.87 -2.95
CA SER A 88 -9.26 -1.40 -3.26
C SER A 88 -9.53 0.04 -2.79
N ARG A 89 -8.88 0.47 -1.69
CA ARG A 89 -8.96 1.84 -1.19
C ARG A 89 -8.08 2.78 -2.00
N ILE A 90 -6.93 2.31 -2.51
CA ILE A 90 -6.08 3.07 -3.42
C ILE A 90 -6.85 3.37 -4.71
N GLU A 91 -7.47 2.37 -5.34
CA GLU A 91 -8.27 2.54 -6.57
C GLU A 91 -9.41 3.54 -6.36
N ARG A 92 -10.18 3.38 -5.27
CA ARG A 92 -11.24 4.34 -4.96
C ARG A 92 -10.72 5.75 -4.74
N CYS A 93 -9.58 5.90 -4.07
CA CYS A 93 -8.98 7.21 -3.80
C CYS A 93 -8.47 7.87 -5.08
N ALA A 94 -7.78 7.12 -5.93
CA ALA A 94 -7.30 7.58 -7.24
C ALA A 94 -8.45 8.00 -8.17
N LEU A 95 -9.61 7.31 -8.09
CA LEU A 95 -10.82 7.66 -8.84
C LEU A 95 -11.66 8.78 -8.20
N GLY A 96 -11.24 9.38 -7.08
CA GLY A 96 -12.00 10.40 -6.38
C GLY A 96 -13.28 9.89 -5.69
N LYS A 97 -13.39 8.58 -5.43
CA LYS A 97 -14.55 7.90 -4.80
C LYS A 97 -14.40 7.73 -3.28
N THR A 98 -13.52 8.51 -2.65
CA THR A 98 -13.29 8.56 -1.19
C THR A 98 -13.60 9.95 -0.65
N ARG A 99 -13.87 10.06 0.66
CA ARG A 99 -14.10 11.34 1.34
C ARG A 99 -12.82 12.16 1.57
N TYR A 100 -11.67 11.58 1.27
CA TYR A 100 -10.35 12.19 1.42
C TYR A 100 -9.60 12.14 0.10
N THR A 101 -8.70 13.10 -0.10
CA THR A 101 -7.81 13.19 -1.26
C THR A 101 -6.59 12.28 -1.12
N VAL A 102 -5.84 12.12 -2.22
CA VAL A 102 -4.55 11.42 -2.24
C VAL A 102 -3.56 12.03 -1.22
N ALA A 103 -3.45 13.36 -1.22
CA ALA A 103 -2.53 14.07 -0.32
C ALA A 103 -2.89 13.85 1.15
N GLU A 104 -4.18 13.88 1.46
CA GLU A 104 -4.71 13.62 2.78
C GLU A 104 -4.49 12.18 3.26
N ALA A 105 -4.68 11.19 2.37
CA ALA A 105 -4.39 9.79 2.67
C ALA A 105 -2.92 9.59 3.02
N ILE A 106 -2.02 10.20 2.25
CA ILE A 106 -0.59 10.12 2.48
C ILE A 106 -0.23 10.80 3.81
N GLN A 107 -0.77 11.98 4.09
CA GLN A 107 -0.49 12.73 5.32
C GLN A 107 -0.87 11.92 6.57
N ARG A 108 -2.06 11.31 6.58
CA ARG A 108 -2.59 10.56 7.73
C ARG A 108 -1.92 9.21 7.97
N SER A 109 -1.21 8.68 6.97
CA SER A 109 -0.57 7.36 7.08
C SER A 109 0.59 7.39 8.08
N ARG A 110 0.81 6.30 8.82
CA ARG A 110 1.84 6.27 9.86
C ARG A 110 3.22 6.11 9.22
N CYS A 111 4.23 6.80 9.74
CA CYS A 111 5.62 6.52 9.37
C CYS A 111 6.23 5.70 10.50
N GLY A 112 6.62 4.45 10.22
CA GLY A 112 7.06 3.48 11.23
C GLY A 112 8.30 3.85 12.05
N TYR A 113 8.92 5.00 11.82
CA TYR A 113 10.11 5.49 12.53
C TYR A 113 9.88 6.75 13.37
N ALA A 114 8.66 7.30 13.44
CA ALA A 114 8.39 8.61 14.07
C ALA A 114 7.19 8.63 15.04
N ALA A 115 6.81 7.50 15.62
CA ALA A 115 5.78 7.47 16.68
C ALA A 115 6.42 7.52 18.08
N SER A 116 7.22 8.56 18.35
CA SER A 116 7.59 8.95 19.70
C SER A 116 7.96 10.43 19.75
N LEU A 117 7.00 11.30 19.45
CA LEU A 117 6.76 12.52 20.22
C LEU A 117 5.42 13.09 19.76
N GLU A 118 4.47 13.05 20.70
CA GLU A 118 3.24 13.83 20.83
C GLU A 118 2.72 14.56 19.58
N ASP A 119 1.58 14.09 19.07
CA ASP A 119 0.54 15.03 18.65
C ASP A 119 -0.84 14.45 18.94
N LYS A 120 -1.48 14.97 19.99
CA LYS A 120 -2.89 14.74 20.30
C LYS A 120 -3.72 15.58 19.33
N THR A 121 -3.97 15.06 18.13
CA THR A 121 -5.06 15.56 17.30
C THR A 121 -6.09 14.45 17.13
N SER A 122 -7.36 14.85 17.29
CA SER A 122 -8.52 14.01 17.59
C SER A 122 -8.59 12.71 16.79
N PHE A 123 -8.61 11.61 17.52
CA PHE A 123 -8.88 10.28 17.02
C PHE A 123 -10.35 10.22 16.59
N ASP A 124 -10.62 10.44 15.30
CA ASP A 124 -11.98 10.32 14.77
C ASP A 124 -12.37 8.83 14.75
N SER A 125 -13.48 8.51 15.40
CA SER A 125 -13.81 7.20 15.98
C SER A 125 -14.20 6.08 14.99
N ASP A 126 -13.91 6.23 13.70
CA ASP A 126 -14.36 5.27 12.69
C ASP A 126 -13.30 4.23 12.30
N TYR A 127 -12.05 4.38 12.77
CA TYR A 127 -10.96 3.44 12.42
C TYR A 127 -11.01 2.12 13.22
N GLU A 128 -11.45 2.15 14.48
CA GLU A 128 -11.51 0.96 15.33
C GLU A 128 -12.60 -0.05 14.89
N ARG A 129 -13.64 0.41 14.19
CA ARG A 129 -14.73 -0.48 13.76
C ARG A 129 -14.35 -1.44 12.64
N LEU A 130 -13.17 -1.29 12.03
CA LEU A 130 -12.72 -2.11 10.89
C LEU A 130 -11.61 -3.11 11.24
N VAL A 131 -11.04 -3.07 12.45
CA VAL A 131 -9.90 -3.93 12.83
C VAL A 131 -10.29 -5.05 13.79
N PHE A 132 -11.29 -4.86 14.65
CA PHE A 132 -11.75 -5.88 15.59
C PHE A 132 -13.26 -6.04 15.54
N GLY A 133 -13.78 -7.03 14.80
CA GLY A 133 -15.22 -7.21 14.74
C GLY A 133 -15.69 -8.42 13.94
N SER A 134 -15.35 -9.63 14.39
CA SER A 134 -16.28 -10.79 14.32
C SER A 134 -15.85 -11.87 15.32
N HIS A 135 -16.28 -11.74 16.58
CA HIS A 135 -16.55 -12.91 17.41
C HIS A 135 -17.75 -12.55 18.28
N GLU A 136 -18.94 -12.63 17.67
CA GLU A 136 -20.18 -12.52 18.44
C GLU A 136 -20.33 -13.79 19.27
N HIS A 137 -20.29 -13.58 20.58
CA HIS A 137 -20.89 -14.48 21.57
C HIS A 137 -22.38 -14.57 21.26
N VAL A 138 -22.86 -15.75 20.89
CA VAL A 138 -24.29 -16.08 21.00
C VAL A 138 -24.56 -16.34 22.49
N SER A 139 -25.51 -15.63 23.06
CA SER A 139 -26.10 -15.94 24.36
C SER A 139 -27.60 -15.71 24.26
N ASP A 140 -28.33 -16.72 24.73
CA ASP A 140 -29.78 -16.92 24.70
C ASP A 140 -30.59 -15.69 25.12
N SER A 141 -31.78 -15.57 24.54
CA SER A 141 -32.96 -15.05 25.23
C SER A 141 -34.24 -15.59 24.58
N ASP A 142 -34.85 -16.52 25.31
CA ASP A 142 -36.29 -16.64 25.59
C ASP A 142 -37.30 -16.44 24.44
N VAL A 143 -37.93 -17.55 24.03
CA VAL A 143 -39.25 -17.57 23.40
C VAL A 143 -40.14 -18.54 24.19
N ASP A 144 -41.18 -17.94 24.79
CA ASP A 144 -42.39 -18.48 25.46
C ASP A 144 -42.25 -19.44 26.65
#